data_AF-A0A6D2JHY2-F1
#
_entry.id   AF-A0A6D2JHY2-F1
#
_cell.length_a   1.000
_cell.length_b   1.000
_cell.length_c   1.000
_cell.angle_alpha   90.00
_cell.angle_beta   90.00
_cell.angle_gamma   90.00
#
_symmetry.space_group_name_H-M   'P 1'
#
loop_
_entity.id
_entity.type
_entity.pdbx_description
1 polymer ?
#
loop_
_entity_poly.entity_id
_entity_poly.type
_entity_poly.pdbx_seq_one_letter_code
_entity_poly.pdbx_strand_id
1 'polypeptide(L)'
;MKKPTFPRRLYTRGAEPEAQKSISYGSNDKKLFAAVKKLLSDAEWETLCDSRVGVFCKFHDLDFAWSSKLVHTMLSYQLECKKKYEIWVAVADSPIRFSLHEFEHLTGLNCDYVEDIDDPKCKVTLEMRAFWEKLGVDVELGPSQVEIIRACEWATDWPSEDKLRLGYLAIYTGFIAARKNTSHTPVNLARLVMDEEEFENYPWGRVAFKNLIEAVKEAELWKSGYVLDGFVEALQVWAYRFMPEFGAGCGAPIRKL
;
A
#
# COMPACT_ATOMS: atom_id res chain seq x y z
N MET A 1 -5.32 -42.98 -16.18
CA MET A 1 -5.04 -41.53 -16.07
C MET A 1 -4.71 -41.20 -14.63
N LYS A 2 -3.56 -40.57 -14.34
CA LYS A 2 -3.30 -40.04 -12.98
C LYS A 2 -4.33 -38.94 -12.71
N LYS A 3 -5.04 -39.01 -11.58
CA LYS A 3 -5.92 -37.92 -11.13
C LYS A 3 -5.07 -36.64 -11.09
N PRO A 4 -5.53 -35.51 -11.64
CA PRO A 4 -4.81 -34.25 -11.50
C PRO A 4 -4.62 -33.99 -10.00
N THR A 5 -3.36 -33.88 -9.57
CA THR A 5 -3.03 -33.50 -8.20
C THR A 5 -3.31 -32.02 -8.06
N PHE A 6 -4.38 -31.70 -7.34
CA PHE A 6 -4.64 -30.32 -6.93
C PHE A 6 -3.44 -29.80 -6.11
N PRO A 7 -3.02 -28.54 -6.29
CA PRO A 7 -1.93 -28.00 -5.49
C PRO A 7 -2.23 -28.15 -4.00
N ARG A 8 -1.20 -28.49 -3.21
CA ARG A 8 -1.36 -28.66 -1.77
C ARG A 8 -1.77 -27.33 -1.13
N ARG A 9 -2.73 -27.36 -0.20
CA ARG A 9 -3.08 -26.19 0.61
C ARG A 9 -2.05 -25.99 1.72
N LEU A 10 -1.78 -24.73 2.08
CA LEU A 10 -0.96 -24.41 3.26
C LEU A 10 -1.61 -24.94 4.54
N TYR A 11 -2.94 -24.87 4.63
CA TYR A 11 -3.73 -25.42 5.71
C TYR A 11 -4.61 -26.55 5.21
N THR A 12 -4.66 -27.66 5.96
CA THR A 12 -5.54 -28.79 5.62
C THR A 12 -6.99 -28.32 5.64
N ARG A 13 -7.81 -28.81 4.69
CA ARG A 13 -9.24 -28.47 4.61
C ARG A 13 -9.95 -28.79 5.94
N GLY A 14 -10.62 -27.80 6.52
CA GLY A 14 -11.28 -27.88 7.83
C GLY A 14 -10.36 -27.58 9.02
N ALA A 15 -9.07 -27.33 8.78
CA ALA A 15 -8.07 -26.93 9.78
C ALA A 15 -7.47 -25.55 9.45
N GLU A 16 -8.14 -24.77 8.61
CA GLU A 16 -7.79 -23.38 8.36
C GLU A 16 -7.87 -22.56 9.67
N PRO A 17 -6.95 -21.61 9.90
CA PRO A 17 -7.05 -20.71 11.04
C PRO A 17 -8.41 -20.01 11.08
N GLU A 18 -9.07 -20.03 12.24
CA GLU A 18 -10.36 -19.38 12.39
C GLU A 18 -10.27 -17.87 12.17
N ALA A 19 -11.26 -17.30 11.49
CA ALA A 19 -11.37 -15.87 11.25
C ALA A 19 -11.86 -15.07 12.48
N GLN A 20 -11.45 -15.44 13.71
CA GLN A 20 -11.75 -14.69 14.93
C GLN A 20 -10.94 -13.37 15.06
N LYS A 21 -10.31 -12.91 13.98
CA LYS A 21 -9.04 -12.16 14.03
C LYS A 21 -9.15 -10.74 13.46
N SER A 22 -8.53 -9.79 14.14
CA SER A 22 -8.26 -8.46 13.59
C SER A 22 -6.99 -8.49 12.73
N ILE A 23 -7.09 -8.00 11.49
CA ILE A 23 -5.94 -7.59 10.70
C ILE A 23 -5.70 -6.12 11.03
N SER A 24 -4.56 -5.83 11.62
CA SER A 24 -4.09 -4.45 11.78
C SER A 24 -3.27 -4.07 10.56
N TYR A 25 -3.46 -2.85 10.06
CA TYR A 25 -2.73 -2.33 8.90
C TYR A 25 -2.58 -0.81 9.03
N GLY A 26 -1.54 -0.26 8.41
CA GLY A 26 -1.20 1.16 8.46
C GLY A 26 -1.64 1.96 7.23
N SER A 27 -2.21 1.31 6.21
CA SER A 27 -2.66 1.99 5.00
C SER A 27 -3.95 2.78 5.22
N ASN A 28 -4.14 3.83 4.41
CA ASN A 28 -5.31 4.69 4.40
C ASN A 28 -5.62 5.36 5.77
N ASP A 29 -4.59 5.83 6.48
CA ASP A 29 -4.78 6.52 7.77
C ASP A 29 -5.63 7.79 7.57
N LYS A 30 -6.88 7.74 8.06
CA LYS A 30 -7.85 8.83 7.96
C LYS A 30 -7.34 10.13 8.58
N LYS A 31 -6.49 10.07 9.63
CA LYS A 31 -5.92 11.27 10.25
C LYS A 31 -4.85 11.91 9.37
N LEU A 32 -4.02 11.09 8.73
CA LEU A 32 -2.98 11.55 7.82
C LEU A 32 -3.60 12.30 6.64
N PHE A 33 -4.54 11.68 5.94
CA PHE A 33 -5.16 12.29 4.77
C PHE A 33 -6.08 13.45 5.12
N ALA A 34 -6.74 13.44 6.28
CA ALA A 34 -7.46 14.62 6.77
C ALA A 34 -6.54 15.81 7.05
N ALA A 35 -5.35 15.57 7.63
CA ALA A 35 -4.37 16.62 7.89
C ALA A 35 -3.82 17.22 6.58
N VAL A 36 -3.46 16.37 5.62
CA VAL A 36 -2.96 16.79 4.30
C VAL A 36 -4.03 17.55 3.52
N LYS A 37 -5.27 17.02 3.45
CA LYS A 37 -6.38 17.67 2.74
C LYS A 37 -6.79 19.00 3.36
N LYS A 38 -6.54 19.19 4.66
CA LYS A 38 -6.72 20.48 5.35
C LYS A 38 -5.59 21.47 5.04
N LEU A 39 -4.36 20.97 4.86
CA LEU A 39 -3.18 21.78 4.56
C LEU A 39 -3.18 22.28 3.11
N LEU A 40 -3.51 21.40 2.17
CA LEU A 40 -3.53 21.69 0.74
C LEU A 40 -4.77 22.51 0.38
N SER A 41 -4.60 23.47 -0.53
CA SER A 41 -5.72 24.07 -1.26
C SER A 41 -6.37 23.04 -2.18
N ASP A 42 -7.61 23.31 -2.62
CA ASP A 42 -8.32 22.44 -3.55
C ASP A 42 -7.51 22.15 -4.83
N ALA A 43 -6.82 23.17 -5.36
CA ALA A 43 -5.98 23.04 -6.55
C ALA A 43 -4.72 22.19 -6.32
N GLU A 44 -4.10 22.30 -5.14
CA GLU A 44 -2.94 21.47 -4.76
C GLU A 44 -3.37 20.01 -4.52
N TRP A 45 -4.53 19.80 -3.89
CA TRP A 45 -5.11 18.46 -3.73
C TRP A 45 -5.45 17.83 -5.08
N GLU A 46 -6.06 18.59 -6.00
CA GLU A 46 -6.35 18.12 -7.35
C GLU A 46 -5.07 17.75 -8.11
N THR A 47 -4.04 18.60 -8.04
CA THR A 47 -2.70 18.31 -8.59
C THR A 47 -2.16 16.97 -8.07
N LEU A 48 -2.20 16.76 -6.75
CA LEU A 48 -1.76 15.50 -6.15
C LEU A 48 -2.60 14.30 -6.61
N CYS A 49 -3.92 14.46 -6.77
CA CYS A 49 -4.83 13.41 -7.22
C CYS A 49 -4.68 13.05 -8.71
N ASP A 50 -4.21 13.99 -9.52
CA ASP A 50 -3.99 13.81 -10.96
C ASP A 50 -2.58 13.36 -11.31
N SER A 51 -1.66 13.35 -10.34
CA SER A 51 -0.34 12.72 -10.44
C SER A 51 -0.41 11.23 -10.78
N ARG A 52 0.72 10.64 -11.21
CA ARG A 52 0.81 9.20 -11.50
C ARG A 52 0.61 8.29 -10.29
N VAL A 53 0.71 8.82 -9.08
CA VAL A 53 0.42 8.11 -7.82
C VAL A 53 -0.93 8.52 -7.21
N GLY A 54 -1.67 9.41 -7.86
CA GLY A 54 -2.92 10.00 -7.36
C GLY A 54 -4.07 9.00 -7.21
N VAL A 55 -3.93 7.76 -7.71
CA VAL A 55 -4.85 6.64 -7.44
C VAL A 55 -5.10 6.45 -5.95
N PHE A 56 -4.11 6.74 -5.11
CA PHE A 56 -4.23 6.63 -3.65
C PHE A 56 -5.14 7.70 -3.04
N CYS A 57 -5.07 8.94 -3.53
CA CYS A 57 -6.01 9.99 -3.11
C CYS A 57 -7.43 9.66 -3.56
N LYS A 58 -7.57 9.20 -4.81
CA LYS A 58 -8.86 8.73 -5.35
C LYS A 58 -9.41 7.58 -4.51
N PHE A 59 -8.57 6.61 -4.13
CA PHE A 59 -8.94 5.50 -3.26
C PHE A 59 -9.39 5.97 -1.86
N HIS A 60 -8.68 6.92 -1.25
CA HIS A 60 -9.06 7.51 0.03
C HIS A 60 -10.47 8.11 -0.01
N ASP A 61 -10.78 8.85 -1.07
CA ASP A 61 -12.07 9.53 -1.26
C ASP A 61 -13.25 8.56 -1.51
N LEU A 62 -12.99 7.27 -1.81
CA LEU A 62 -14.05 6.26 -1.99
C LEU A 62 -14.72 5.79 -0.67
N ASP A 63 -14.21 6.22 0.50
CA ASP A 63 -14.59 5.70 1.82
C ASP A 63 -14.67 4.16 1.86
N PHE A 64 -13.58 3.52 1.39
CA PHE A 64 -13.49 2.08 1.22
C PHE A 64 -13.82 1.30 2.51
N ALA A 65 -14.82 0.42 2.44
CA ALA A 65 -15.24 -0.42 3.56
C ALA A 65 -14.36 -1.68 3.68
N TRP A 66 -13.43 -1.67 4.63
CA TRP A 66 -12.53 -2.78 4.91
C TRP A 66 -13.21 -4.01 5.54
N SER A 67 -12.82 -5.20 5.11
CA SER A 67 -13.28 -6.50 5.63
C SER A 67 -12.10 -7.42 5.97
N SER A 68 -11.64 -7.35 7.22
CA SER A 68 -10.62 -8.27 7.77
C SER A 68 -11.00 -9.73 7.56
N LYS A 69 -12.28 -10.08 7.71
CA LYS A 69 -12.76 -11.47 7.59
C LYS A 69 -12.57 -12.01 6.18
N LEU A 70 -12.86 -11.20 5.16
CA LEU A 70 -12.67 -11.58 3.76
C LEU A 70 -11.19 -11.80 3.46
N VAL A 71 -10.34 -10.83 3.77
CA VAL A 71 -8.90 -10.95 3.50
C VAL A 71 -8.29 -12.09 4.29
N HIS A 72 -8.65 -12.26 5.56
CA HIS A 72 -8.20 -13.40 6.36
C HIS A 72 -8.60 -14.73 5.72
N THR A 73 -9.84 -14.84 5.23
CA THR A 73 -10.32 -16.05 4.54
C THR A 73 -9.53 -16.30 3.26
N MET A 74 -9.25 -15.27 2.46
CA MET A 74 -8.42 -15.41 1.27
C MET A 74 -7.03 -15.93 1.61
N LEU A 75 -6.41 -15.37 2.64
CA LEU A 75 -5.07 -15.77 3.06
C LEU A 75 -5.03 -17.18 3.69
N SER A 76 -6.08 -17.62 4.38
CA SER A 76 -6.13 -18.97 4.96
C SER A 76 -6.42 -20.08 3.92
N TYR A 77 -6.88 -19.71 2.73
CA TYR A 77 -7.16 -20.63 1.62
C TYR A 77 -5.98 -20.73 0.63
N GLN A 78 -4.81 -20.24 1.05
CA GLN A 78 -3.61 -20.26 0.22
C GLN A 78 -3.13 -21.67 -0.12
N LEU A 79 -2.59 -21.80 -1.32
CA LEU A 79 -1.90 -22.97 -1.85
C LEU A 79 -0.39 -22.85 -1.58
N GLU A 80 0.27 -23.98 -1.37
CA GLU A 80 1.72 -24.06 -1.30
C GLU A 80 2.34 -23.49 -2.59
N CYS A 81 3.04 -22.36 -2.45
CA CYS A 81 3.69 -21.67 -3.54
C CYS A 81 5.13 -21.34 -3.16
N LYS A 82 6.10 -21.91 -3.89
CA LYS A 82 7.53 -21.67 -3.67
C LYS A 82 8.00 -20.33 -4.23
N LYS A 83 7.20 -19.66 -5.07
CA LYS A 83 7.57 -18.35 -5.62
C LYS A 83 7.44 -17.28 -4.54
N LYS A 84 8.51 -16.50 -4.36
CA LYS A 84 8.60 -15.45 -3.34
C LYS A 84 7.52 -14.37 -3.55
N TYR A 85 7.29 -13.97 -4.79
CA TYR A 85 6.46 -12.83 -5.17
C TYR A 85 5.10 -13.23 -5.76
N GLU A 86 4.56 -14.38 -5.35
CA GLU A 86 3.22 -14.82 -5.75
C GLU A 86 2.54 -15.57 -4.61
N ILE A 87 1.25 -15.32 -4.40
CA ILE A 87 0.37 -16.21 -3.64
C ILE A 87 -0.71 -16.77 -4.58
N TRP A 88 -1.20 -17.94 -4.22
CA TRP A 88 -2.29 -18.60 -4.90
C TRP A 88 -3.33 -18.98 -3.86
N VAL A 89 -4.61 -18.76 -4.14
CA VAL A 89 -5.72 -19.05 -3.22
C VAL A 89 -6.69 -19.99 -3.93
N ALA A 90 -7.15 -21.02 -3.22
CA ALA A 90 -8.19 -21.91 -3.73
C ALA A 90 -9.57 -21.30 -3.49
N VAL A 91 -10.26 -20.92 -4.58
CA VAL A 91 -11.66 -20.48 -4.55
C VAL A 91 -12.49 -21.54 -5.25
N ALA A 92 -13.39 -22.19 -4.51
CA ALA A 92 -14.06 -23.40 -4.95
C ALA A 92 -13.04 -24.42 -5.51
N ASP A 93 -13.16 -24.75 -6.80
CA ASP A 93 -12.28 -25.68 -7.51
C ASP A 93 -11.22 -24.98 -8.38
N SER A 94 -11.11 -23.65 -8.31
CA SER A 94 -10.21 -22.85 -9.14
C SER A 94 -9.13 -22.14 -8.31
N PRO A 95 -7.84 -22.34 -8.65
CA PRO A 95 -6.77 -21.56 -8.05
C PRO A 95 -6.72 -20.17 -8.69
N ILE A 96 -6.79 -19.12 -7.87
CA ILE A 96 -6.59 -17.74 -8.30
C ILE A 96 -5.23 -17.24 -7.82
N ARG A 97 -4.57 -16.44 -8.65
CA ARG A 97 -3.22 -15.92 -8.39
C ARG A 97 -3.28 -14.45 -7.99
N PHE A 98 -2.40 -14.07 -7.07
CA PHE A 98 -2.03 -12.68 -6.80
C PHE A 98 -0.52 -12.53 -6.99
N SER A 99 -0.14 -11.75 -7.98
CA SER A 99 1.24 -11.41 -8.34
C SER A 99 1.35 -9.93 -8.69
N LEU A 100 2.57 -9.49 -9.06
CA LEU A 100 2.80 -8.11 -9.53
C LEU A 100 1.86 -7.73 -10.69
N HIS A 101 1.54 -8.67 -11.59
CA HIS A 101 0.65 -8.40 -12.73
C HIS A 101 -0.79 -8.09 -12.29
N GLU A 102 -1.32 -8.85 -11.33
CA GLU A 102 -2.64 -8.55 -10.79
C GLU A 102 -2.62 -7.23 -10.01
N PHE A 103 -1.56 -6.96 -9.25
CA PHE A 103 -1.41 -5.70 -8.51
C PHE A 103 -1.35 -4.48 -9.45
N GLU A 104 -0.55 -4.56 -10.51
CA GLU A 104 -0.44 -3.54 -11.57
C GLU A 104 -1.80 -3.30 -12.22
N HIS A 105 -2.52 -4.37 -12.61
CA HIS A 105 -3.83 -4.25 -13.22
C HIS A 105 -4.88 -3.60 -12.29
N LEU A 106 -4.78 -3.84 -10.97
CA LEU A 106 -5.71 -3.29 -10.00
C LEU A 106 -5.43 -1.82 -9.65
N THR A 107 -4.16 -1.43 -9.64
CA THR A 107 -3.73 -0.10 -9.14
C THR A 107 -3.38 0.87 -10.25
N GLY A 108 -3.00 0.39 -11.43
CA GLY A 108 -2.49 1.22 -12.53
C GLY A 108 -1.13 1.88 -12.25
N LEU A 109 -0.47 1.53 -11.14
CA LEU A 109 0.81 2.11 -10.74
C LEU A 109 1.95 1.58 -11.62
N ASN A 110 2.99 2.42 -11.80
CA ASN A 110 4.20 2.00 -12.49
C ASN A 110 4.84 0.79 -11.80
N CYS A 111 4.99 -0.31 -12.54
CA CYS A 111 5.60 -1.56 -12.09
C CYS A 111 6.88 -1.89 -12.86
N ASP A 112 7.50 -0.93 -13.54
CA ASP A 112 8.74 -1.12 -14.29
C ASP A 112 9.87 -1.68 -13.43
N TYR A 113 10.81 -2.36 -14.09
CA TYR A 113 11.97 -2.92 -13.42
C TYR A 113 13.03 -1.85 -13.17
N VAL A 114 13.59 -1.86 -11.98
CA VAL A 114 14.80 -1.13 -11.59
C VAL A 114 15.70 -2.07 -10.79
N GLU A 115 17.02 -1.89 -10.89
CA GLU A 115 17.99 -2.78 -10.23
C GLU A 115 17.89 -2.70 -8.70
N ASP A 116 17.97 -1.50 -8.14
CA ASP A 116 17.96 -1.24 -6.69
C ASP A 116 16.67 -0.53 -6.26
N ILE A 117 15.55 -1.26 -6.20
CA ILE A 117 14.23 -0.68 -5.91
C ILE A 117 14.07 -0.11 -4.48
N ASP A 118 14.86 -0.56 -3.52
CA ASP A 118 14.78 -0.06 -2.15
C ASP A 118 15.78 1.08 -1.88
N ASP A 119 16.66 1.37 -2.83
CA ASP A 119 17.77 2.31 -2.66
C ASP A 119 17.99 3.18 -3.92
N PRO A 120 17.01 4.04 -4.27
CA PRO A 120 17.25 5.06 -5.27
C PRO A 120 18.42 5.94 -4.80
N LYS A 121 19.40 6.15 -5.68
CA LYS A 121 20.63 6.90 -5.36
C LYS A 121 20.36 8.40 -5.33
N CYS A 122 19.57 8.84 -4.36
CA CYS A 122 19.25 10.24 -4.11
C CYS A 122 20.45 10.94 -3.45
N LYS A 123 20.93 12.04 -4.05
CA LYS A 123 22.00 12.86 -3.43
C LYS A 123 21.43 13.68 -2.28
N VAL A 124 22.08 13.63 -1.12
CA VAL A 124 21.72 14.49 0.02
C VAL A 124 22.21 15.92 -0.25
N THR A 125 21.30 16.80 -0.69
CA THR A 125 21.56 18.22 -0.98
C THR A 125 21.31 19.10 0.25
N LEU A 126 21.75 20.36 0.18
CA LEU A 126 21.44 21.36 1.22
C LEU A 126 19.93 21.66 1.29
N GLU A 127 19.25 21.69 0.14
CA GLU A 127 17.81 21.88 0.07
C GLU A 127 17.06 20.72 0.74
N MET A 128 17.45 19.47 0.46
CA MET A 128 16.86 18.30 1.10
C MET A 128 17.06 18.32 2.62
N ARG A 129 18.25 18.68 3.10
CA ARG A 129 18.52 18.87 4.53
C ARG A 129 17.62 19.93 5.15
N ALA A 130 17.46 21.07 4.48
CA ALA A 130 16.59 22.14 4.95
C ALA A 130 15.11 21.71 4.98
N PHE A 131 14.64 20.95 3.98
CA PHE A 131 13.29 20.41 3.98
C PHE A 131 13.06 19.41 5.13
N TRP A 132 14.01 18.49 5.38
CA TRP A 132 13.94 17.57 6.52
C TRP A 132 13.96 18.29 7.88
N GLU A 133 14.77 19.33 8.01
CA GLU A 133 14.79 20.18 9.20
C GLU A 133 13.44 20.87 9.43
N LYS A 134 12.81 21.40 8.37
CA LYS A 134 11.45 21.95 8.43
C LYS A 134 10.40 20.92 8.85
N LEU A 135 10.52 19.67 8.39
CA LEU A 135 9.67 18.55 8.81
C LEU A 135 9.89 18.18 10.29
N GLY A 136 11.05 18.49 10.85
CA GLY A 136 11.46 18.07 12.19
C GLY A 136 11.84 16.60 12.26
N VAL A 137 12.38 16.05 11.17
CA VAL A 137 12.77 14.64 11.04
C VAL A 137 14.29 14.56 10.85
N ASP A 138 14.93 13.58 11.49
CA ASP A 138 16.37 13.32 11.31
C ASP A 138 16.67 13.05 9.83
N VAL A 139 17.72 13.67 9.30
CA VAL A 139 18.11 13.57 7.88
C VAL A 139 18.38 12.14 7.43
N GLU A 140 18.74 11.24 8.34
CA GLU A 140 19.01 9.83 8.07
C GLU A 140 17.76 8.94 8.18
N LEU A 141 16.60 9.51 8.52
CA LEU A 141 15.32 8.81 8.64
C LEU A 141 14.29 9.31 7.62
N GLY A 142 13.47 8.41 7.10
CA GLY A 142 12.24 8.80 6.41
C GLY A 142 11.17 9.18 7.45
N PRO A 143 10.25 10.09 7.12
CA PRO A 143 9.20 10.48 8.05
C PRO A 143 8.25 9.31 8.35
N SER A 144 7.72 9.30 9.56
CA SER A 144 6.55 8.51 9.95
C SER A 144 5.26 9.28 9.62
N GLN A 145 4.11 8.58 9.62
CA GLN A 145 2.81 9.23 9.39
C GLN A 145 2.51 10.27 10.48
N VAL A 146 2.87 9.98 11.73
CA VAL A 146 2.70 10.92 12.86
C VAL A 146 3.50 12.21 12.65
N GLU A 147 4.73 12.12 12.14
CA GLU A 147 5.55 13.30 11.86
C GLU A 147 4.99 14.13 10.70
N ILE A 148 4.44 13.49 9.66
CA ILE A 148 3.77 14.20 8.56
C ILE A 148 2.51 14.92 9.06
N ILE A 149 1.68 14.24 9.86
CA ILE A 149 0.49 14.85 10.49
C ILE A 149 0.92 16.08 11.30
N ARG A 150 1.98 15.94 12.09
CA ARG A 150 2.51 17.02 12.92
C ARG A 150 3.02 18.19 12.07
N ALA A 151 3.77 17.91 11.00
CA ALA A 151 4.24 18.94 10.07
C ALA A 151 3.08 19.73 9.44
N CYS A 152 1.95 19.08 9.15
CA CYS A 152 0.75 19.76 8.63
C CYS A 152 0.18 20.82 9.59
N GLU A 153 0.51 20.79 10.89
CA GLU A 153 0.03 21.77 11.87
C GLU A 153 0.70 23.15 11.73
N TRP A 154 1.91 23.22 11.15
CA TRP A 154 2.67 24.46 10.98
C TRP A 154 3.15 24.72 9.54
N ALA A 155 2.80 23.85 8.59
CA ALA A 155 3.16 24.00 7.17
C ALA A 155 2.26 24.98 6.39
N THR A 156 1.33 25.68 7.05
CA THR A 156 0.32 26.54 6.39
C THR A 156 0.95 27.61 5.48
N ASP A 157 2.09 28.17 5.89
CA ASP A 157 2.80 29.24 5.16
C ASP A 157 3.93 28.69 4.26
N TRP A 158 4.04 27.36 4.12
CA TRP A 158 5.04 26.77 3.25
C TRP A 158 4.74 27.07 1.77
N PRO A 159 5.79 27.16 0.93
CA PRO A 159 5.60 27.21 -0.52
C PRO A 159 4.75 26.03 -1.01
N SER A 160 3.99 26.24 -2.08
CA SER A 160 3.11 25.22 -2.66
C SER A 160 3.87 23.92 -2.99
N GLU A 161 5.08 24.05 -3.53
CA GLU A 161 5.98 22.92 -3.79
C GLU A 161 6.26 22.09 -2.52
N ASP A 162 6.66 22.72 -1.42
CA ASP A 162 6.93 22.03 -0.14
C ASP A 162 5.65 21.37 0.45
N LYS A 163 4.48 21.95 0.20
CA LYS A 163 3.19 21.36 0.59
C LYS A 163 2.85 20.13 -0.26
N LEU A 164 3.09 20.18 -1.58
CA LEU A 164 2.92 19.02 -2.46
C LEU A 164 3.89 17.90 -2.08
N ARG A 165 5.14 18.23 -1.70
CA ARG A 165 6.08 17.26 -1.13
C ARG A 165 5.53 16.56 0.11
N LEU A 166 4.86 17.28 1.02
CA LEU A 166 4.13 16.67 2.14
C LEU A 166 3.00 15.72 1.67
N GLY A 167 2.27 16.10 0.62
CA GLY A 167 1.25 15.25 0.00
C GLY A 167 1.81 13.93 -0.54
N TYR A 168 2.91 13.99 -1.29
CA TYR A 168 3.60 12.80 -1.79
C TYR A 168 4.18 11.93 -0.67
N LEU A 169 4.76 12.54 0.37
CA LEU A 169 5.19 11.81 1.57
C LEU A 169 4.02 11.13 2.28
N ALA A 170 2.83 11.76 2.31
CA ALA A 170 1.64 11.13 2.87
C ALA A 170 1.16 9.92 2.05
N ILE A 171 1.21 9.99 0.72
CA ILE A 171 0.96 8.83 -0.14
C ILE A 171 1.97 7.71 0.15
N TYR A 172 3.25 8.05 0.18
CA TYR A 172 4.32 7.08 0.42
C TYR A 172 4.19 6.40 1.79
N THR A 173 4.06 7.18 2.87
CA THR A 173 3.93 6.64 4.22
C THR A 173 2.58 5.98 4.49
N GLY A 174 1.51 6.50 3.87
CA GLY A 174 0.11 6.14 4.12
C GLY A 174 -0.45 5.05 3.22
N PHE A 175 0.22 4.66 2.14
CA PHE A 175 -0.24 3.57 1.27
C PHE A 175 0.88 2.66 0.78
N ILE A 176 2.01 3.20 0.34
CA ILE A 176 3.08 2.41 -0.29
C ILE A 176 3.90 1.65 0.74
N ALA A 177 4.44 2.37 1.72
CA ALA A 177 5.12 1.77 2.87
C ALA A 177 4.09 1.25 3.88
N ALA A 178 3.09 2.08 4.21
CA ALA A 178 1.93 1.74 5.05
C ALA A 178 2.29 0.92 6.30
N ARG A 179 3.41 1.31 6.95
CA ARG A 179 3.88 0.74 8.20
C ARG A 179 2.99 1.24 9.34
N LYS A 180 3.23 0.75 10.56
CA LYS A 180 2.68 1.38 11.77
C LYS A 180 2.94 2.90 11.73
N ASN A 181 1.95 3.71 12.09
CA ASN A 181 1.97 5.16 11.94
C ASN A 181 3.13 5.89 12.65
N THR A 182 3.72 5.28 13.70
CA THR A 182 4.92 5.79 14.41
C THR A 182 6.24 5.32 13.81
N SER A 183 6.22 4.40 12.86
CA SER A 183 7.44 3.81 12.30
C SER A 183 7.96 4.69 11.17
N HIS A 184 9.26 4.98 11.21
CA HIS A 184 9.95 5.66 10.11
C HIS A 184 9.91 4.82 8.84
N THR A 185 9.78 5.52 7.72
CA THR A 185 9.91 4.93 6.39
C THR A 185 11.37 4.91 5.92
N PRO A 186 11.71 4.06 4.93
CA PRO A 186 13.02 4.10 4.30
C PRO A 186 13.34 5.49 3.74
N VAL A 187 14.45 6.07 4.19
CA VAL A 187 14.83 7.45 3.89
C VAL A 187 15.13 7.67 2.40
N ASN A 188 15.76 6.71 1.73
CA ASN A 188 16.16 6.88 0.32
C ASN A 188 14.94 6.97 -0.61
N LEU A 189 13.92 6.15 -0.37
CA LEU A 189 12.64 6.26 -1.07
C LEU A 189 11.90 7.56 -0.71
N ALA A 190 11.93 7.99 0.57
CA ALA A 190 11.31 9.26 0.96
C ALA A 190 11.97 10.47 0.26
N ARG A 191 13.29 10.44 0.06
CA ARG A 191 14.09 11.50 -0.58
C ARG A 191 13.73 11.77 -2.03
N LEU A 192 13.10 10.82 -2.73
CA LEU A 192 12.59 11.02 -4.08
C LEU A 192 11.63 12.21 -4.16
N VAL A 193 10.96 12.57 -3.06
CA VAL A 193 10.02 13.69 -3.04
C VAL A 193 10.65 15.05 -3.35
N MET A 194 11.97 15.16 -3.26
CA MET A 194 12.68 16.39 -3.62
C MET A 194 12.68 16.65 -5.13
N ASP A 195 12.38 15.64 -5.95
CA ASP A 195 12.20 15.74 -7.40
C ASP A 195 10.85 15.10 -7.77
N GLU A 196 9.85 15.95 -8.05
CA GLU A 196 8.48 15.50 -8.33
C GLU A 196 8.42 14.58 -9.56
N GLU A 197 9.18 14.89 -10.61
CA GLU A 197 9.20 14.08 -11.82
C GLU A 197 9.83 12.71 -11.52
N GLU A 198 10.95 12.65 -10.79
CA GLU A 198 11.57 11.40 -10.38
C GLU A 198 10.62 10.58 -9.49
N PHE A 199 9.96 11.23 -8.54
CA PHE A 199 8.98 10.59 -7.66
C PHE A 199 7.83 9.99 -8.46
N GLU A 200 7.16 10.73 -9.33
CA GLU A 200 6.02 10.23 -10.10
C GLU A 200 6.39 9.13 -11.10
N ASN A 201 7.61 9.16 -11.63
CA ASN A 201 8.11 8.15 -12.56
C ASN A 201 8.61 6.87 -11.84
N TYR A 202 8.89 6.92 -10.54
CA TYR A 202 9.43 5.77 -9.81
C TYR A 202 8.45 4.57 -9.84
N PRO A 203 8.93 3.30 -9.87
CA PRO A 203 8.07 2.12 -9.93
C PRO A 203 7.38 1.80 -8.59
N TRP A 204 6.57 2.73 -8.10
CA TRP A 204 5.85 2.63 -6.83
C TRP A 204 4.90 1.44 -6.75
N GLY A 205 4.37 0.97 -7.88
CA GLY A 205 3.57 -0.25 -7.92
C GLY A 205 4.38 -1.48 -7.51
N ARG A 206 5.65 -1.54 -7.93
CA ARG A 206 6.57 -2.62 -7.54
C ARG A 206 7.01 -2.50 -6.08
N VAL A 207 7.27 -1.28 -5.58
CA VAL A 207 7.58 -1.04 -4.16
C VAL A 207 6.41 -1.46 -3.26
N ALA A 208 5.20 -0.97 -3.56
CA ALA A 208 4.00 -1.26 -2.78
C ALA A 208 3.66 -2.76 -2.81
N PHE A 209 3.76 -3.40 -3.98
CA PHE A 209 3.56 -4.84 -4.11
C PHE A 209 4.59 -5.64 -3.30
N LYS A 210 5.88 -5.27 -3.37
CA LYS A 210 6.95 -5.93 -2.61
C LYS A 210 6.68 -5.86 -1.10
N ASN A 211 6.36 -4.68 -0.58
CA ASN A 211 6.02 -4.51 0.83
C ASN A 211 4.83 -5.39 1.25
N LEU A 212 3.75 -5.38 0.46
CA LEU A 212 2.55 -6.17 0.74
C LEU A 212 2.81 -7.69 0.69
N ILE A 213 3.47 -8.17 -0.36
CA ILE A 213 3.65 -9.61 -0.56
C ILE A 213 4.64 -10.20 0.45
N GLU A 214 5.69 -9.46 0.83
CA GLU A 214 6.61 -9.87 1.89
C GLU A 214 5.86 -9.95 3.24
N ALA A 215 5.05 -8.94 3.58
CA ALA A 215 4.21 -8.98 4.78
C ALA A 215 3.23 -10.17 4.79
N VAL A 216 2.58 -10.47 3.66
CA VAL A 216 1.68 -11.63 3.53
C VAL A 216 2.42 -12.96 3.71
N LYS A 217 3.64 -13.08 3.18
CA LYS A 217 4.46 -14.30 3.29
C LYS A 217 4.95 -14.56 4.71
N GLU A 218 5.16 -13.51 5.48
CA GLU A 218 5.61 -13.58 6.88
C GLU A 218 4.46 -13.65 7.89
N ALA A 219 3.21 -13.41 7.44
CA ALA A 219 2.05 -13.34 8.31
C ALA A 219 1.75 -14.66 9.04
N GLU A 220 1.71 -14.60 10.36
CA GLU A 220 1.36 -15.73 11.22
C GLU A 220 -0.16 -15.83 11.41
N LEU A 221 -0.85 -16.35 10.39
CA LEU A 221 -2.31 -16.38 10.33
C LEU A 221 -2.99 -17.14 11.48
N TRP A 222 -2.26 -17.95 12.27
CA TRP A 222 -2.78 -18.70 13.42
C TRP A 222 -2.87 -17.86 14.72
N LYS A 223 -2.21 -16.70 14.82
CA LYS A 223 -2.33 -15.78 15.97
C LYS A 223 -3.70 -15.13 16.04
N SER A 224 -4.10 -14.61 17.21
CA SER A 224 -5.40 -13.94 17.45
C SER A 224 -5.57 -12.61 16.70
N GLY A 225 -4.47 -12.02 16.25
CA GLY A 225 -4.40 -10.89 15.33
C GLY A 225 -3.00 -10.78 14.76
N TYR A 226 -2.87 -10.16 13.60
CA TYR A 226 -1.57 -9.92 12.95
C TYR A 226 -1.58 -8.59 12.22
N VAL A 227 -0.38 -8.08 11.93
CA VAL A 227 -0.17 -6.83 11.20
C VAL A 227 0.24 -7.17 9.77
N LEU A 228 -0.31 -6.42 8.81
CA LEU A 228 0.17 -6.41 7.43
C LEU A 228 0.60 -4.99 7.08
N ASP A 229 1.85 -4.84 6.65
CA ASP A 229 2.37 -3.59 6.08
C ASP A 229 2.06 -3.53 4.57
N GLY A 230 2.17 -2.33 4.00
CA GLY A 230 1.86 -2.08 2.59
C GLY A 230 0.38 -1.85 2.32
N PHE A 231 0.00 -1.79 1.04
CA PHE A 231 -1.37 -1.47 0.61
C PHE A 231 -2.31 -2.69 0.72
N VAL A 232 -2.71 -3.03 1.95
CA VAL A 232 -3.44 -4.27 2.26
C VAL A 232 -4.81 -4.34 1.59
N GLU A 233 -5.45 -3.20 1.36
CA GLU A 233 -6.75 -3.11 0.69
C GLU A 233 -6.72 -3.68 -0.73
N ALA A 234 -5.55 -3.70 -1.39
CA ALA A 234 -5.38 -4.35 -2.69
C ALA A 234 -5.79 -5.84 -2.66
N LEU A 235 -5.64 -6.54 -1.53
CA LEU A 235 -6.08 -7.93 -1.39
C LEU A 235 -7.61 -8.07 -1.41
N GLN A 236 -8.32 -7.10 -0.83
CA GLN A 236 -9.78 -7.08 -0.84
C GLN A 236 -10.31 -6.67 -2.22
N VAL A 237 -9.70 -5.67 -2.86
CA VAL A 237 -10.04 -5.28 -4.24
C VAL A 237 -9.78 -6.45 -5.19
N TRP A 238 -8.67 -7.16 -5.02
CA TRP A 238 -8.38 -8.41 -5.74
C TRP A 238 -9.46 -9.46 -5.53
N ALA A 239 -9.87 -9.71 -4.28
CA ALA A 239 -10.95 -10.64 -3.97
C ALA A 239 -12.25 -10.28 -4.71
N TYR A 240 -12.66 -9.01 -4.70
CA TYR A 240 -13.87 -8.57 -5.41
C TYR A 240 -13.75 -8.67 -6.94
N ARG A 241 -12.56 -8.42 -7.49
CA ARG A 241 -12.33 -8.45 -8.94
C ARG A 241 -12.34 -9.86 -9.50
N PHE A 242 -11.75 -10.81 -8.78
CA PHE A 242 -11.53 -12.19 -9.26
C PHE A 242 -12.57 -13.20 -8.73
N MET A 243 -13.50 -12.74 -7.88
CA MET A 243 -14.70 -13.48 -7.50
C MET A 243 -15.95 -12.63 -7.83
N PRO A 244 -16.32 -12.49 -9.12
CA PRO A 244 -17.28 -11.48 -9.58
C PRO A 244 -18.68 -11.65 -8.99
N GLU A 245 -19.13 -12.88 -8.69
CA GLU A 245 -20.42 -13.11 -8.01
C GLU A 245 -20.39 -12.59 -6.58
N PHE A 246 -19.28 -12.81 -5.86
CA PHE A 246 -19.07 -12.27 -4.52
C PHE A 246 -18.90 -10.74 -4.56
N GLY A 247 -18.15 -10.22 -5.53
CA GLY A 247 -17.99 -8.78 -5.77
C GLY A 247 -19.31 -8.08 -6.12
N ALA A 248 -20.22 -8.70 -6.87
CA ALA A 248 -21.53 -8.15 -7.20
C ALA A 248 -22.49 -8.14 -5.99
N GLY A 249 -22.36 -9.11 -5.08
CA GLY A 249 -23.19 -9.19 -3.87
C GLY A 249 -22.66 -8.41 -2.67
N CYS A 250 -21.35 -8.17 -2.59
CA CYS A 250 -20.69 -7.57 -1.43
C CYS A 250 -19.85 -6.32 -1.72
N GLY A 251 -19.57 -6.03 -3.00
CA GLY A 251 -18.90 -4.81 -3.44
C GLY A 251 -19.88 -3.89 -4.17
N ALA A 252 -19.60 -2.59 -4.16
CA ALA A 252 -20.21 -1.63 -5.08
C ALA A 252 -19.18 -1.34 -6.19
N PRO A 253 -19.10 -2.16 -7.25
CA PRO A 253 -18.07 -1.99 -8.27
C PRO A 253 -18.23 -0.64 -8.98
N ILE A 254 -17.24 0.23 -8.81
CA ILE A 254 -17.16 1.48 -9.56
C ILE A 254 -16.79 1.09 -10.99
N ARG A 255 -17.67 1.41 -11.93
CA ARG A 255 -17.39 1.22 -13.36
C ARG A 255 -16.35 2.26 -13.77
N LYS A 256 -15.08 1.83 -13.72
CA LYS A 256 -13.84 2.56 -14.06
C LYS A 256 -13.23 3.32 -12.87
N LEU A 257 -12.05 2.88 -12.46
CA LEU A 257 -10.99 3.73 -11.92
C LEU A 257 -10.17 4.23 -13.12
#